data_AF-A0A6B3FXV2-F1
#
_entry.id   AF-A0A6B3FXV2-F1
#
_cell.length_a   1.000
_cell.length_b   1.000
_cell.length_c   1.000
_cell.angle_alpha   90.00
_cell.angle_beta   90.00
_cell.angle_gamma   90.00
#
_symmetry.space_group_name_H-M   'P 1'
#
loop_
_entity.id
_entity.type
_entity.pdbx_description
1 polymer ?
#
loop_
_entity_poly.entity_id
_entity_poly.type
_entity_poly.pdbx_seq_one_letter_code
_entity_poly.pdbx_strand_id
1 'polypeptide(L)'
;MTSTQQPPAPDGSESTSPLAGTGLPDPSGTRIVLIGAGRFNELHQLPATRRNVEDLADLITAAWNLPVANCTVLRDPASPRDLSRAVEEAAKEATDTLLVYYAGHGLIDWSGHFHLAVRSSERESVHDTAVPYAWVKEHVEKSRAERRIVILDCCYAARAFGLQSDSALFEVAGTYVLAAASETATAVSPPGEEFTAFTGALLTVLRNGVPGLPRYLDLDSIFRRLSKELTLSNRPQPSKQSRDHLDRAPFIKNAAYAPSGDAPLPPVPAQQRPLAETSGTGTPPPSRTSATSKAAAVPRRTANIPDGKPIPLMQRKAVRLVGLAAAALALLLGGYSVFSVSPEDSPQIRQIHGKGTIKVGVKADQPGLASETTPGQWQGFEIDLAYNIAAGLGFPRHKVKFRAVETKDRDRLLQSGEVDFVLAIWTMDGSQATKARKHASVPLSFVGPYFKTSLSALVWGTEEGVASVEGIDDIREYDRDRICTAVGSTSEDYLKKEDVDHTTKASYQQCWNDENVHVVITDEIILAGLNQMNDYRTGEGEEAKKGHVVRLAGTVESYGVGLTAGDPIFEYLTCRAIPKDWESNVSTNLEEMAKKHLDSEWTRPTVKFPECSRLDAWKYKMRNFFF
;
A
#
# COMPACT_ATOMS: atom_id res chain seq x y z
N MET A 1 24.53 21.67 -57.08
CA MET A 1 25.72 21.76 -56.22
C MET A 1 25.40 22.76 -55.12
N THR A 2 25.05 22.29 -53.93
CA THR A 2 24.99 23.13 -52.73
C THR A 2 25.27 22.25 -51.53
N SER A 3 26.29 22.69 -50.79
CA SER A 3 27.05 21.96 -49.78
C SER A 3 26.25 21.73 -48.51
N THR A 4 26.39 20.53 -47.96
CA THR A 4 26.04 20.12 -46.60
C THR A 4 26.81 20.98 -45.59
N GLN A 5 26.13 21.53 -44.59
CA GLN A 5 26.75 22.04 -43.35
C GLN A 5 26.10 21.37 -42.14
N GLN A 6 26.97 20.82 -41.30
CA GLN A 6 26.70 20.10 -40.06
C GLN A 6 26.54 21.10 -38.90
N PRO A 7 25.62 20.88 -37.95
CA PRO A 7 25.45 21.79 -36.81
C PRO A 7 26.63 21.69 -35.82
N PRO A 8 26.92 22.76 -35.05
CA PRO A 8 28.07 22.80 -34.15
C PRO A 8 27.85 21.94 -32.90
N ALA A 9 28.95 21.46 -32.32
CA ALA A 9 28.98 20.70 -31.08
C ALA A 9 28.51 21.54 -29.87
N PRO A 10 27.86 20.92 -28.87
CA PRO A 10 27.33 21.64 -27.71
C PRO A 10 28.48 22.11 -26.80
N ASP A 11 28.44 23.39 -26.44
CA ASP A 11 29.34 24.00 -25.46
C ASP A 11 29.02 23.45 -24.05
N GLY A 12 30.07 23.02 -23.35
CA GLY A 12 29.99 22.38 -22.04
C GLY A 12 29.79 23.36 -20.89
N SER A 13 28.67 24.08 -20.88
CA SER A 13 28.21 24.80 -19.68
C SER A 13 27.02 24.07 -19.07
N GLU A 14 27.26 23.31 -18.00
CA GLU A 14 26.21 22.90 -17.08
C GLU A 14 25.45 24.13 -16.61
N SER A 15 24.19 24.26 -17.05
CA SER A 15 23.23 25.21 -16.52
C SER A 15 22.90 24.81 -15.09
N THR A 16 23.65 25.34 -14.13
CA THR A 16 23.32 25.28 -12.71
C THR A 16 22.12 26.18 -12.44
N SER A 17 20.92 25.58 -12.36
CA SER A 17 19.80 26.21 -11.65
C SER A 17 20.27 26.59 -10.23
N PRO A 18 19.88 27.76 -9.68
CA PRO A 18 20.26 28.14 -8.32
C PRO A 18 19.74 27.08 -7.34
N LEU A 19 20.64 26.55 -6.50
CA LEU A 19 20.27 25.68 -5.38
C LEU A 19 19.24 26.39 -4.49
N ALA A 20 18.13 25.72 -4.19
CA ALA A 20 17.13 26.20 -3.22
C ALA A 20 17.83 26.62 -1.91
N GLY A 21 17.48 27.82 -1.41
CA GLY A 21 18.30 28.66 -0.53
C GLY A 21 19.08 27.99 0.60
N THR A 22 20.31 28.45 0.80
CA THR A 22 21.34 27.89 1.70
C THR A 22 21.10 28.10 3.21
N GLY A 23 19.96 28.66 3.62
CA GLY A 23 19.64 29.03 5.00
C GLY A 23 18.23 28.59 5.42
N LEU A 24 17.87 28.88 6.68
CA LEU A 24 16.49 28.72 7.17
C LEU A 24 15.53 29.68 6.41
N PRO A 25 14.22 29.40 6.41
CA PRO A 25 13.21 30.30 5.82
C PRO A 25 13.32 31.75 6.26
N ASP A 26 13.20 32.69 5.31
CA ASP A 26 13.17 34.13 5.59
C ASP A 26 11.78 34.51 6.15
N PRO A 27 11.69 35.03 7.38
CA PRO A 27 10.41 35.38 8.01
C PRO A 27 9.56 36.37 7.20
N SER A 28 10.19 37.28 6.46
CA SER A 28 9.49 38.34 5.72
C SER A 28 8.72 37.79 4.52
N GLY A 29 9.34 36.86 3.79
CA GLY A 29 8.78 36.19 2.61
C GLY A 29 8.06 34.87 2.92
N THR A 30 8.04 34.42 4.17
CA THR A 30 7.41 33.15 4.56
C THR A 30 5.93 33.32 4.91
N ARG A 31 5.09 32.38 4.48
CA ARG A 31 3.70 32.21 4.92
C ARG A 31 3.40 30.77 5.28
N ILE A 32 2.68 30.57 6.38
CA ILE A 32 2.27 29.25 6.87
C ILE A 32 0.75 29.20 6.94
N VAL A 33 0.16 28.08 6.48
CA VAL A 33 -1.24 27.74 6.69
C VAL A 33 -1.31 26.37 7.36
N LEU A 34 -1.78 26.33 8.60
CA LEU A 34 -1.97 25.09 9.38
C LEU A 34 -3.46 24.81 9.52
N ILE A 35 -3.94 23.74 8.88
CA ILE A 35 -5.36 23.39 8.82
C ILE A 35 -5.59 22.13 9.65
N GLY A 36 -6.45 22.24 10.67
CA GLY A 36 -6.86 21.12 11.52
C GLY A 36 -8.35 20.91 11.42
N ALA A 37 -8.78 19.87 10.72
CA ALA A 37 -10.18 19.45 10.63
C ALA A 37 -10.44 18.27 11.57
N GLY A 38 -10.98 18.59 12.75
CA GLY A 38 -11.27 17.63 13.83
C GLY A 38 -12.75 17.49 14.15
N ARG A 39 -13.55 18.50 13.82
CA ARG A 39 -14.99 18.49 14.01
C ARG A 39 -15.72 18.37 12.68
N PHE A 40 -16.61 17.40 12.61
CA PHE A 40 -17.39 17.07 11.41
C PHE A 40 -18.87 16.92 11.75
N ASN A 41 -19.73 17.18 10.78
CA ASN A 41 -21.17 16.91 10.93
C ASN A 41 -21.45 15.40 10.83
N GLU A 42 -20.83 14.72 9.87
CA GLU A 42 -21.10 13.30 9.58
C GLU A 42 -19.89 12.38 9.80
N LEU A 43 -18.67 12.88 9.55
CA LEU A 43 -17.47 12.06 9.70
C LEU A 43 -17.08 11.85 11.17
N HIS A 44 -16.27 10.83 11.41
CA HIS A 44 -15.72 10.56 12.73
C HIS A 44 -14.88 11.75 13.24
N GLN A 45 -15.03 12.11 14.51
CA GLN A 45 -14.34 13.26 15.10
C GLN A 45 -12.84 12.96 15.28
N LEU A 46 -11.98 13.93 15.02
CA LEU A 46 -10.52 13.84 15.22
C LEU A 46 -10.03 14.97 16.15
N PRO A 47 -10.35 14.91 17.45
CA PRO A 47 -10.09 16.01 18.39
C PRO A 47 -8.60 16.39 18.51
N ALA A 48 -7.70 15.45 18.25
CA ALA A 48 -6.25 15.66 18.27
C ALA A 48 -5.78 16.71 17.23
N THR A 49 -6.48 16.87 16.11
CA THR A 49 -6.09 17.81 15.04
C THR A 49 -6.06 19.27 15.49
N ARG A 50 -6.89 19.66 16.46
CA ARG A 50 -6.86 21.00 17.04
C ARG A 50 -5.52 21.28 17.69
N ARG A 51 -5.04 20.32 18.49
CA ARG A 51 -3.80 20.47 19.23
C ARG A 51 -2.57 20.30 18.33
N ASN A 52 -2.67 19.45 17.30
CA ASN A 52 -1.66 19.37 16.25
C ASN A 52 -1.31 20.75 15.68
N VAL A 53 -2.32 21.52 15.23
CA VAL A 53 -2.07 22.82 14.60
C VAL A 53 -1.65 23.91 15.57
N GLU A 54 -2.12 23.87 16.82
CA GLU A 54 -1.68 24.77 17.89
C GLU A 54 -0.18 24.59 18.18
N ASP A 55 0.24 23.37 18.50
CA ASP A 55 1.61 23.06 18.89
C ASP A 55 2.60 23.21 17.72
N LEU A 56 2.17 22.92 16.48
CA LEU A 56 2.97 23.19 15.28
C LEU A 56 3.12 24.69 15.01
N ALA A 57 2.06 25.49 15.22
CA ALA A 57 2.13 26.94 15.04
C ALA A 57 3.17 27.53 15.99
N ASP A 58 3.07 27.22 17.28
CA ASP A 58 3.97 27.72 18.31
C ASP A 58 5.42 27.32 18.04
N LEU A 59 5.64 26.05 17.68
CA LEU A 59 6.97 25.52 17.41
C LEU A 59 7.62 26.19 16.20
N ILE A 60 6.93 26.21 15.05
CA ILE A 60 7.52 26.66 13.78
C ILE A 60 7.71 28.18 13.79
N THR A 61 6.73 28.93 14.32
CA THR A 61 6.86 30.39 14.41
C THR A 61 8.03 30.80 15.31
N ALA A 62 8.22 30.14 16.45
CA ALA A 62 9.37 30.37 17.30
C ALA A 62 10.69 29.95 16.63
N ALA A 63 10.72 28.81 15.95
CA ALA A 63 11.92 28.29 15.31
C ALA A 63 12.40 29.14 14.13
N TRP A 64 11.47 29.73 13.37
CA TRP A 64 11.75 30.60 12.23
C TRP A 64 11.77 32.08 12.60
N ASN A 65 11.44 32.47 13.84
CA ASN A 65 11.23 33.86 14.22
C ASN A 65 10.20 34.56 13.30
N LEU A 66 9.11 33.84 13.01
CA LEU A 66 8.06 34.25 12.08
C LEU A 66 7.07 35.18 12.79
N PRO A 67 6.70 36.34 12.22
CA PRO A 67 5.61 37.16 12.73
C PRO A 67 4.32 36.35 12.81
N VAL A 68 3.55 36.52 13.89
CA VAL A 68 2.27 35.81 14.09
C VAL A 68 1.31 36.04 12.90
N ALA A 69 1.33 37.23 12.30
CA ALA A 69 0.52 37.56 11.13
C ALA A 69 0.84 36.71 9.89
N ASN A 70 2.03 36.09 9.82
CA ASN A 70 2.46 35.25 8.70
C ASN A 70 2.13 33.76 8.93
N CYS A 71 1.45 33.40 10.03
CA CYS A 71 1.02 32.04 10.34
C CYS A 71 -0.50 31.99 10.55
N THR A 72 -1.21 31.42 9.58
CA THR A 72 -2.66 31.24 9.63
C THR A 72 -3.00 29.85 10.19
N VAL A 73 -3.69 29.80 11.32
CA VAL A 73 -4.22 28.55 11.90
C VAL A 73 -5.71 28.45 11.61
N LEU A 74 -6.11 27.53 10.73
CA LEU A 74 -7.49 27.30 10.35
C LEU A 74 -8.03 26.04 11.04
N ARG A 75 -8.99 26.24 11.96
CA ARG A 75 -9.57 25.14 12.75
C ARG A 75 -10.97 24.81 12.25
N ASP A 76 -11.20 23.53 12.02
CA ASP A 76 -12.48 22.96 11.62
C ASP A 76 -13.15 23.80 10.50
N PRO A 77 -12.47 24.02 9.35
CA PRO A 77 -13.02 24.83 8.26
C PRO A 77 -14.44 24.37 7.93
N ALA A 78 -15.37 25.31 7.79
CA ALA A 78 -16.78 24.96 7.65
C ALA A 78 -17.10 24.42 6.25
N SER A 79 -16.47 24.99 5.23
CA SER A 79 -16.73 24.71 3.81
C SER A 79 -15.43 24.53 3.01
N PRO A 80 -15.50 23.92 1.81
CA PRO A 80 -14.33 23.79 0.94
C PRO A 80 -13.67 25.14 0.60
N ARG A 81 -14.48 26.18 0.46
CA ARG A 81 -14.01 27.54 0.17
C ARG A 81 -13.16 28.14 1.29
N ASP A 82 -13.46 27.83 2.56
CA ASP A 82 -12.71 28.38 3.70
C ASP A 82 -11.26 27.90 3.68
N LEU A 83 -11.07 26.61 3.40
CA LEU A 83 -9.73 26.01 3.27
C LEU A 83 -9.03 26.54 2.02
N SER A 84 -9.68 26.48 0.86
CA SER A 84 -9.07 26.91 -0.41
C SER A 84 -8.65 28.38 -0.38
N ARG A 85 -9.47 29.27 0.18
CA ARG A 85 -9.14 30.71 0.29
C ARG A 85 -7.92 30.96 1.17
N ALA A 86 -7.81 30.27 2.31
CA ALA A 86 -6.67 30.44 3.21
C ALA A 86 -5.36 30.03 2.54
N VAL A 87 -5.38 28.94 1.76
CA VAL A 87 -4.21 28.51 0.96
C VAL A 87 -3.91 29.50 -0.16
N GLU A 88 -4.94 29.98 -0.87
CA GLU A 88 -4.81 30.97 -1.95
C GLU A 88 -4.16 32.27 -1.47
N GLU A 89 -4.62 32.84 -0.35
CA GLU A 89 -4.11 34.09 0.21
C GLU A 89 -2.64 33.96 0.61
N ALA A 90 -2.29 32.90 1.35
CA ALA A 90 -0.90 32.64 1.71
C ALA A 90 0.00 32.39 0.49
N ALA A 91 -0.50 31.66 -0.51
CA ALA A 91 0.26 31.37 -1.73
C ALA A 91 0.57 32.64 -2.54
N LYS A 92 -0.35 33.62 -2.57
CA LYS A 92 -0.17 34.92 -3.23
C LYS A 92 0.89 35.79 -2.55
N GLU A 93 0.99 35.71 -1.22
CA GLU A 93 1.89 36.54 -0.42
C GLU A 93 3.29 35.94 -0.22
N ALA A 94 3.42 34.61 -0.26
CA ALA A 94 4.69 33.94 -0.01
C ALA A 94 5.69 34.17 -1.16
N THR A 95 6.90 34.62 -0.81
CA THR A 95 8.01 34.83 -1.74
C THR A 95 9.25 33.99 -1.39
N ASP A 96 9.44 33.61 -0.12
CA ASP A 96 10.53 32.73 0.31
C ASP A 96 9.99 31.30 0.56
N THR A 97 9.10 31.12 1.53
CA THR A 97 8.58 29.79 1.90
C THR A 97 7.07 29.81 2.05
N LEU A 98 6.38 28.91 1.36
CA LEU A 98 4.98 28.57 1.60
C LEU A 98 4.95 27.20 2.30
N LEU A 99 4.43 27.14 3.53
CA LEU A 99 4.17 25.88 4.24
C LEU A 99 2.68 25.67 4.41
N VAL A 100 2.13 24.62 3.80
CA VAL A 100 0.75 24.18 3.98
C VAL A 100 0.75 22.88 4.76
N TYR A 101 0.10 22.86 5.91
CA TYR A 101 -0.14 21.65 6.70
C TYR A 101 -1.64 21.38 6.78
N TYR A 102 -2.04 20.13 6.59
CA TYR A 102 -3.40 19.68 6.81
C TYR A 102 -3.42 18.43 7.68
N ALA A 103 -4.30 18.41 8.69
CA ALA A 103 -4.65 17.21 9.45
C ALA A 103 -6.16 17.03 9.53
N GLY A 104 -6.64 15.82 9.22
CA GLY A 104 -8.06 15.50 9.19
C GLY A 104 -8.34 14.22 8.41
N HIS A 105 -9.57 14.07 7.90
CA HIS A 105 -9.88 12.97 6.98
C HIS A 105 -9.38 13.29 5.57
N GLY A 106 -8.81 12.28 4.92
CA GLY A 106 -8.57 12.27 3.49
C GLY A 106 -9.63 11.40 2.85
N LEU A 107 -10.31 11.93 1.83
CA LEU A 107 -11.42 11.29 1.15
C LEU A 107 -11.06 11.05 -0.31
N ILE A 108 -11.68 10.03 -0.91
CA ILE A 108 -11.51 9.69 -2.32
C ILE A 108 -12.89 9.72 -2.96
N ASP A 109 -13.05 10.51 -4.02
CA ASP A 109 -14.30 10.54 -4.78
C ASP A 109 -14.44 9.29 -5.68
N TRP A 110 -15.58 9.17 -6.36
CA TRP A 110 -15.87 8.07 -7.27
C TRP A 110 -14.92 8.00 -8.49
N SER A 111 -14.29 9.12 -8.86
CA SER A 111 -13.29 9.21 -9.93
C SER A 111 -11.87 8.84 -9.44
N GLY A 112 -11.70 8.54 -8.15
CA GLY A 112 -10.40 8.21 -7.56
C GLY A 112 -9.55 9.44 -7.20
N HIS A 113 -10.10 10.65 -7.26
CA HIS A 113 -9.43 11.90 -6.90
C HIS A 113 -9.41 12.10 -5.39
N PHE A 114 -8.26 12.59 -4.91
CA PHE A 114 -8.00 12.84 -3.51
C PHE A 114 -8.57 14.19 -3.05
N HIS A 115 -9.27 14.17 -1.91
CA HIS A 115 -9.94 15.31 -1.30
C HIS A 115 -9.58 15.47 0.17
N LEU A 116 -9.54 16.71 0.66
CA LEU A 116 -9.35 17.06 2.06
C LEU A 116 -10.71 17.39 2.68
N ALA A 117 -11.08 16.67 3.74
CA ALA A 117 -12.34 16.91 4.42
C ALA A 117 -12.39 18.25 5.17
N VAL A 118 -13.56 18.85 5.19
CA VAL A 118 -13.94 20.01 5.99
C VAL A 118 -15.16 19.64 6.84
N ARG A 119 -15.62 20.52 7.73
CA ARG A 119 -16.71 20.20 8.67
C ARG A 119 -17.98 19.69 7.99
N SER A 120 -18.33 20.28 6.85
CA SER A 120 -19.49 19.91 6.04
C SER A 120 -19.27 18.69 5.13
N SER A 121 -18.10 18.05 5.15
CA SER A 121 -17.82 16.95 4.25
C SER A 121 -18.60 15.69 4.63
N GLU A 122 -19.15 15.05 3.60
CA GLU A 122 -19.96 13.86 3.66
C GLU A 122 -19.24 12.74 2.90
N ARG A 123 -19.31 11.50 3.40
CA ARG A 123 -18.60 10.37 2.78
C ARG A 123 -19.25 9.93 1.47
N GLU A 124 -20.55 10.16 1.34
CA GLU A 124 -21.37 9.78 0.17
C GLU A 124 -21.30 10.84 -0.94
N SER A 125 -21.00 12.10 -0.58
CA SER A 125 -20.99 13.27 -1.47
C SER A 125 -19.61 13.95 -1.46
N VAL A 126 -18.52 13.21 -1.67
CA VAL A 126 -17.14 13.76 -1.53
C VAL A 126 -16.86 14.91 -2.51
N HIS A 127 -17.29 14.76 -3.76
CA HIS A 127 -16.93 15.64 -4.89
C HIS A 127 -17.44 17.09 -4.74
N ASP A 128 -18.52 17.30 -4.01
CA ASP A 128 -19.17 18.60 -3.80
C ASP A 128 -19.08 19.11 -2.35
N THR A 129 -18.78 18.23 -1.38
CA THR A 129 -18.70 18.61 0.05
C THR A 129 -17.29 18.63 0.64
N ALA A 130 -16.26 18.13 -0.06
CA ALA A 130 -14.86 18.15 0.35
C ALA A 130 -13.98 18.99 -0.59
N VAL A 131 -12.76 19.33 -0.18
CA VAL A 131 -11.84 20.13 -1.01
C VAL A 131 -11.06 19.21 -1.94
N PRO A 132 -11.19 19.32 -3.27
CA PRO A 132 -10.30 18.62 -4.18
C PRO A 132 -8.85 19.03 -3.91
N TYR A 133 -7.95 18.06 -3.67
CA TYR A 133 -6.55 18.37 -3.44
C TYR A 133 -5.91 19.06 -4.65
N ALA A 134 -6.45 18.84 -5.86
CA ALA A 134 -6.07 19.56 -7.06
C ALA A 134 -6.16 21.09 -6.88
N TRP A 135 -7.14 21.61 -6.14
CA TRP A 135 -7.22 23.06 -5.86
C TRP A 135 -6.05 23.50 -5.00
N VAL A 136 -5.75 22.81 -3.91
CA VAL A 136 -4.60 23.14 -3.04
C VAL A 136 -3.29 23.09 -3.84
N LYS A 137 -3.11 22.03 -4.64
CA LYS A 137 -1.95 21.86 -5.51
C LYS A 137 -1.79 23.04 -6.48
N GLU A 138 -2.86 23.44 -7.16
CA GLU A 138 -2.84 24.57 -8.11
C GLU A 138 -2.42 25.89 -7.44
N HIS A 139 -2.90 26.17 -6.23
CA HIS A 139 -2.50 27.37 -5.48
C HIS A 139 -1.03 27.34 -5.07
N VAL A 140 -0.56 26.18 -4.59
CA VAL A 140 0.86 25.99 -4.23
C VAL A 140 1.75 26.18 -5.46
N GLU A 141 1.39 25.59 -6.60
CA GLU A 141 2.13 25.69 -7.87
C GLU A 141 2.19 27.13 -8.41
N LYS A 142 1.12 27.92 -8.25
CA LYS A 142 1.08 29.34 -8.65
C LYS A 142 1.82 30.28 -7.70
N SER A 143 2.19 29.83 -6.50
CA SER A 143 2.91 30.66 -5.53
C SER A 143 4.27 31.09 -6.08
N ARG A 144 4.77 32.26 -5.65
CA ARG A 144 6.11 32.75 -5.99
C ARG A 144 7.19 32.29 -5.00
N ALA A 145 6.80 31.58 -3.95
CA ALA A 145 7.73 31.10 -2.92
C ALA A 145 8.85 30.24 -3.52
N GLU A 146 10.09 30.43 -3.10
CA GLU A 146 11.20 29.55 -3.49
C GLU A 146 11.02 28.13 -2.93
N ARG A 147 10.49 28.01 -1.71
CA ARG A 147 10.23 26.75 -1.02
C ARG A 147 8.73 26.53 -0.87
N ARG A 148 8.17 25.52 -1.54
CA ARG A 148 6.76 25.13 -1.44
C ARG A 148 6.66 23.80 -0.71
N ILE A 149 6.24 23.83 0.55
CA ILE A 149 6.20 22.65 1.43
C ILE A 149 4.75 22.32 1.76
N VAL A 150 4.34 21.08 1.49
CA VAL A 150 3.02 20.56 1.84
C VAL A 150 3.18 19.36 2.77
N ILE A 151 2.52 19.38 3.93
CA ILE A 151 2.52 18.27 4.90
C ILE A 151 1.07 17.82 5.11
N LEU A 152 0.79 16.55 4.83
CA LEU A 152 -0.56 15.97 4.86
C LEU A 152 -0.63 14.86 5.91
N ASP A 153 -1.35 15.12 6.99
CA ASP A 153 -1.65 14.17 8.07
C ASP A 153 -3.09 13.65 7.98
N CYS A 154 -3.32 12.81 6.97
CA CYS A 154 -4.63 12.22 6.68
C CYS A 154 -4.48 10.91 5.90
N CYS A 155 -5.55 10.11 5.87
CA CYS A 155 -5.58 8.87 5.08
C CYS A 155 -5.40 9.15 3.58
N TYR A 156 -4.73 8.23 2.87
CA TYR A 156 -4.47 8.34 1.42
C TYR A 156 -3.62 9.55 0.99
N ALA A 157 -2.98 10.24 1.94
CA ALA A 157 -2.22 11.47 1.70
C ALA A 157 -1.14 11.33 0.61
N ALA A 158 -0.54 10.15 0.43
CA ALA A 158 0.44 9.92 -0.63
C ALA A 158 -0.15 9.87 -2.05
N ARG A 159 -1.49 9.80 -2.23
CA ARG A 159 -2.10 9.97 -3.56
C ARG A 159 -1.96 11.40 -4.08
N ALA A 160 -1.60 12.35 -3.21
CA ALA A 160 -1.13 13.67 -3.60
C ALA A 160 0.07 13.62 -4.58
N PHE A 161 0.86 12.54 -4.57
CA PHE A 161 2.03 12.38 -5.44
C PHE A 161 1.67 11.98 -6.89
N GLY A 162 0.48 11.40 -7.09
CA GLY A 162 0.08 10.73 -8.34
C GLY A 162 -0.90 11.49 -9.24
N LEU A 163 -1.32 12.71 -8.87
CA LEU A 163 -2.12 13.59 -9.74
C LEU A 163 -1.23 14.18 -10.84
N GLN A 164 -0.87 13.34 -11.82
CA GLN A 164 -0.26 13.72 -13.08
C GLN A 164 -1.40 14.21 -14.00
N SER A 165 -1.36 15.48 -14.39
CA SER A 165 -2.14 15.96 -15.54
C SER A 165 -1.55 15.34 -16.81
N ASP A 166 -2.39 14.99 -17.79
CA ASP A 166 -2.02 14.52 -19.15
C ASP A 166 -1.22 15.53 -20.00
N SER A 167 -0.70 16.60 -19.40
CA SER A 167 0.21 17.55 -20.06
C SER A 167 1.58 17.48 -19.43
N ALA A 168 2.57 17.05 -20.22
CA ALA A 168 4.00 16.99 -19.89
C ALA A 168 4.67 18.38 -19.72
N LEU A 169 3.94 19.40 -19.26
CA LEU A 169 4.41 20.78 -19.23
C LEU A 169 4.56 21.43 -17.84
N PHE A 170 4.18 20.81 -16.73
CA PHE A 170 4.28 21.48 -15.43
C PHE A 170 4.63 20.54 -14.26
N GLU A 171 5.94 20.36 -14.02
CA GLU A 171 6.52 19.86 -12.77
C GLU A 171 7.20 21.05 -12.07
N VAL A 172 6.53 21.68 -11.10
CA VAL A 172 7.00 22.96 -10.52
C VAL A 172 8.21 22.76 -9.60
N ALA A 173 9.28 23.48 -9.93
CA ALA A 173 10.53 23.51 -9.17
C ALA A 173 10.33 23.93 -7.70
N GLY A 174 11.13 23.39 -6.79
CA GLY A 174 11.14 23.79 -5.36
C GLY A 174 9.91 23.35 -4.55
N THR A 175 9.34 22.18 -4.86
CA THR A 175 8.18 21.61 -4.13
C THR A 175 8.58 20.37 -3.32
N TYR A 176 8.11 20.30 -2.07
CA TYR A 176 8.25 19.15 -1.17
C TYR A 176 6.90 18.75 -0.57
N VAL A 177 6.50 17.49 -0.72
CA VAL A 177 5.27 16.96 -0.14
C VAL A 177 5.61 15.81 0.82
N LEU A 178 5.11 15.88 2.05
CA LEU A 178 5.24 14.85 3.08
C LEU A 178 3.86 14.35 3.50
N ALA A 179 3.62 13.06 3.33
CA ALA A 179 2.35 12.40 3.66
C ALA A 179 2.53 11.48 4.87
N ALA A 180 1.59 11.53 5.81
CA ALA A 180 1.60 10.71 7.03
C ALA A 180 1.42 9.20 6.79
N ALA A 181 0.81 8.85 5.66
CA ALA A 181 0.57 7.47 5.26
C ALA A 181 0.81 7.31 3.75
N SER A 182 1.18 6.10 3.33
CA SER A 182 1.30 5.73 1.92
C SER A 182 -0.05 5.77 1.19
N GLU A 183 -0.04 5.57 -0.13
CA GLU A 183 -1.24 5.71 -0.99
C GLU A 183 -2.36 4.75 -0.58
N THR A 184 -1.99 3.68 0.13
CA THR A 184 -2.84 2.56 0.51
C THR A 184 -2.96 2.40 2.02
N ALA A 185 -2.31 3.27 2.81
CA ALA A 185 -2.35 3.22 4.27
C ALA A 185 -3.22 4.35 4.84
N THR A 186 -3.84 4.08 5.98
CA THR A 186 -4.61 5.06 6.75
C THR A 186 -3.71 5.76 7.75
N ALA A 187 -3.81 7.08 7.85
CA ALA A 187 -3.19 7.82 8.94
C ALA A 187 -3.91 7.48 10.24
N VAL A 188 -3.17 7.38 11.35
CA VAL A 188 -3.72 6.92 12.63
C VAL A 188 -3.88 8.09 13.60
N SER A 189 -5.06 8.22 14.19
CA SER A 189 -5.35 9.09 15.33
C SER A 189 -5.80 8.23 16.51
N PRO A 190 -4.89 7.79 17.39
CA PRO A 190 -5.25 6.87 18.46
C PRO A 190 -6.24 7.51 19.47
N PRO A 191 -7.28 6.78 19.90
CA PRO A 191 -8.22 7.30 20.89
C PRO A 191 -7.52 7.68 22.20
N GLY A 192 -7.77 8.88 22.70
CA GLY A 192 -7.20 9.37 23.96
C GLY A 192 -5.76 9.87 23.89
N GLU A 193 -5.09 9.77 22.73
CA GLU A 193 -3.80 10.44 22.53
C GLU A 193 -3.98 11.94 22.25
N GLU A 194 -2.98 12.70 22.68
CA GLU A 194 -2.95 14.16 22.60
C GLU A 194 -2.79 14.68 21.16
N PHE A 195 -2.12 13.90 20.32
CA PHE A 195 -1.82 14.20 18.92
C PHE A 195 -2.20 13.02 18.03
N THR A 196 -2.36 13.27 16.72
CA THR A 196 -2.33 12.18 15.74
C THR A 196 -0.97 11.49 15.76
N ALA A 197 -0.94 10.23 15.33
CA ALA A 197 0.25 9.40 15.45
C ALA A 197 1.46 10.01 14.72
N PHE A 198 1.23 10.54 13.52
CA PHE A 198 2.24 11.21 12.70
C PHE A 198 2.67 12.55 13.30
N THR A 199 1.72 13.42 13.67
CA THR A 199 2.07 14.75 14.17
C THR A 199 2.75 14.69 15.54
N GLY A 200 2.36 13.77 16.41
CA GLY A 200 3.07 13.56 17.68
C GLY A 200 4.54 13.17 17.47
N ALA A 201 4.81 12.29 16.50
CA ALA A 201 6.18 11.92 16.14
C ALA A 201 6.93 13.09 15.48
N LEU A 202 6.28 13.84 14.57
CA LEU A 202 6.86 15.02 13.94
C LEU A 202 7.25 16.09 14.97
N LEU A 203 6.34 16.42 15.89
CA LEU A 203 6.61 17.35 16.99
C LEU A 203 7.77 16.87 17.86
N THR A 204 7.85 15.56 18.14
CA THR A 204 8.95 14.96 18.90
C THR A 204 10.30 15.20 18.21
N VAL A 205 10.38 14.94 16.90
CA VAL A 205 11.60 15.17 16.11
C VAL A 205 11.98 16.64 16.06
N LEU A 206 11.01 17.53 15.83
CA LEU A 206 11.26 18.96 15.71
C LEU A 206 11.67 19.61 17.05
N ARG A 207 11.08 19.16 18.18
CA ARG A 207 11.39 19.68 19.52
C ARG A 207 12.73 19.20 20.05
N ASN A 208 12.97 17.90 19.94
CA ASN A 208 14.13 17.27 20.58
C ASN A 208 15.37 17.28 19.69
N GLY A 209 15.17 17.41 18.38
CA GLY A 209 16.24 17.27 17.40
C GLY A 209 16.74 15.82 17.25
N VAL A 210 17.82 15.66 16.49
CA VAL A 210 18.43 14.38 16.20
C VAL A 210 19.90 14.40 16.60
N PRO A 211 20.31 13.64 17.63
CA PRO A 211 21.71 13.56 18.05
C PRO A 211 22.62 13.11 16.91
N GLY A 212 23.79 13.73 16.80
CA GLY A 212 24.79 13.40 15.77
C GLY A 212 24.52 13.97 14.38
N LEU A 213 23.40 14.68 14.18
CA LEU A 213 23.14 15.41 12.93
C LEU A 213 23.63 16.87 13.02
N PRO A 214 23.83 17.55 11.87
CA PRO A 214 24.30 18.93 11.82
C PRO A 214 23.43 19.94 12.60
N ARG A 215 23.93 21.18 12.72
CA ARG A 215 23.27 22.29 13.41
C ARG A 215 21.85 22.57 12.91
N TYR A 216 21.58 22.30 11.64
CA TYR A 216 20.26 22.41 11.04
C TYR A 216 19.81 21.03 10.56
N LEU A 217 18.54 20.71 10.82
CA LEU A 217 17.87 19.57 10.23
C LEU A 217 17.25 19.99 8.91
N ASP A 218 17.49 19.19 7.87
CA ASP A 218 16.79 19.26 6.60
C ASP A 218 15.56 18.34 6.61
N LEU A 219 14.68 18.51 5.62
CA LEU A 219 13.43 17.75 5.51
C LEU A 219 13.67 16.26 5.32
N ASP A 220 14.76 15.86 4.66
CA ASP A 220 15.18 14.48 4.46
C ASP A 220 15.58 13.79 5.78
N SER A 221 16.33 14.48 6.62
CA SER A 221 16.73 14.01 7.95
C SER A 221 15.54 13.92 8.89
N ILE A 222 14.63 14.89 8.85
CA ILE A 222 13.35 14.83 9.57
C ILE A 222 12.57 13.62 9.11
N PHE A 223 12.39 13.42 7.80
CA PHE A 223 11.67 12.29 7.22
C PHE A 223 12.26 10.94 7.65
N ARG A 224 13.58 10.76 7.57
CA ARG A 224 14.26 9.51 7.98
C ARG A 224 14.03 9.21 9.46
N ARG A 225 14.18 10.22 10.31
CA ARG A 225 13.98 10.04 11.75
C ARG A 225 12.52 9.73 12.07
N LEU A 226 11.60 10.49 11.48
CA LEU A 226 10.15 10.31 11.62
C LEU A 226 9.71 8.91 11.19
N SER A 227 10.20 8.45 10.03
CA SER A 227 9.93 7.09 9.52
C SER A 227 10.40 6.01 10.48
N LYS A 228 11.60 6.19 11.07
CA LYS A 228 12.13 5.26 12.06
C LYS A 228 11.28 5.23 13.33
N GLU A 229 10.88 6.39 13.86
CA GLU A 229 10.05 6.47 15.07
C GLU A 229 8.66 5.85 14.88
N LEU A 230 8.01 6.14 13.75
CA LEU A 230 6.71 5.57 13.41
C LEU A 230 6.81 4.04 13.22
N THR A 231 7.85 3.56 12.54
CA THR A 231 8.09 2.12 12.36
C THR A 231 8.31 1.41 13.70
N LEU A 232 9.14 1.98 14.58
CA LEU A 232 9.41 1.41 15.92
C LEU A 232 8.15 1.37 16.79
N SER A 233 7.21 2.29 16.56
CA SER A 233 5.94 2.38 17.27
C SER A 233 4.81 1.61 16.56
N ASN A 234 5.13 0.80 15.54
CA ASN A 234 4.17 0.06 14.72
C ASN A 234 3.05 0.94 14.12
N ARG A 235 3.41 2.16 13.71
CA ARG A 235 2.55 3.16 13.07
C ARG A 235 2.85 3.24 11.56
N PRO A 236 1.90 3.74 10.74
CA PRO A 236 2.11 3.88 9.31
C PRO A 236 3.39 4.65 8.98
N GLN A 237 4.16 4.16 8.00
CA GLN A 237 5.33 4.89 7.53
C GLN A 237 4.89 6.08 6.66
N PRO A 238 5.51 7.25 6.86
CA PRO A 238 5.24 8.39 6.02
C PRO A 238 5.87 8.21 4.65
N SER A 239 5.42 9.00 3.69
CA SER A 239 5.97 9.03 2.32
C SER A 239 6.34 10.46 1.95
N LYS A 240 7.37 10.64 1.10
CA LYS A 240 7.79 11.98 0.64
C LYS A 240 7.96 12.04 -0.87
N GLN A 241 7.76 13.22 -1.43
CA GLN A 241 8.13 13.60 -2.79
C GLN A 241 8.91 14.92 -2.73
N SER A 242 10.06 15.00 -3.38
CA SER A 242 10.94 16.18 -3.39
C SER A 242 11.34 16.53 -4.82
N ARG A 243 11.38 17.82 -5.14
CA ARG A 243 11.93 18.37 -6.39
C ARG A 243 13.07 19.35 -6.06
N ASP A 244 14.05 19.47 -6.96
CA ASP A 244 15.24 20.34 -6.86
C ASP A 244 16.03 20.27 -5.55
N HIS A 245 16.07 19.08 -4.93
CA HIS A 245 16.79 18.84 -3.69
C HIS A 245 16.33 19.71 -2.51
N LEU A 246 15.09 20.24 -2.53
CA LEU A 246 14.53 20.98 -1.40
C LEU A 246 14.56 20.15 -0.10
N ASP A 247 14.56 18.82 -0.22
CA ASP A 247 14.68 17.93 0.92
C ASP A 247 16.00 18.05 1.71
N ARG A 248 17.04 18.65 1.12
CA ARG A 248 18.33 18.94 1.76
C ARG A 248 18.47 20.38 2.26
N ALA A 249 17.48 21.24 2.01
CA ALA A 249 17.51 22.61 2.48
C ALA A 249 17.33 22.66 4.01
N PRO A 250 18.05 23.54 4.74
CA PRO A 250 17.86 23.72 6.18
C PRO A 250 16.40 24.08 6.50
N PHE A 251 15.73 23.26 7.32
CA PHE A 251 14.34 23.47 7.71
C PHE A 251 14.24 24.01 9.14
N ILE A 252 14.98 23.45 10.10
CA ILE A 252 14.90 23.87 11.52
C ILE A 252 16.26 23.71 12.22
N LYS A 253 16.50 24.48 13.28
CA LYS A 253 17.67 24.26 14.16
C LYS A 253 17.54 22.89 14.85
N ASN A 254 18.62 22.12 14.85
CA ASN A 254 18.69 20.86 15.55
C ASN A 254 18.91 21.08 17.05
N ALA A 255 17.88 20.90 17.87
CA ALA A 255 17.98 21.07 19.32
C ALA A 255 18.98 20.10 20.00
N ALA A 256 19.25 18.95 19.37
CA ALA A 256 20.23 17.97 19.85
C ALA A 256 21.65 18.20 19.31
N TYR A 257 21.91 19.33 18.63
CA TYR A 257 23.24 19.63 18.12
C TYR A 257 24.21 19.93 19.27
N ALA A 258 25.21 19.06 19.42
CA ALA A 258 26.39 19.33 20.22
C ALA A 258 27.56 19.58 19.26
N PRO A 259 28.23 20.74 19.31
CA PRO A 259 29.48 20.92 18.58
C PRO A 259 30.44 19.83 19.04
N SER A 260 31.01 19.08 18.10
CA SER A 260 32.16 18.24 18.39
C SER A 260 33.22 19.16 18.98
N GLY A 261 33.50 19.06 20.29
CA GLY A 261 34.64 19.73 20.88
C GLY A 261 35.89 19.32 20.12
N ASP A 262 36.81 20.25 19.90
CA ASP A 262 38.14 19.97 19.33
C ASP A 262 38.80 18.84 20.13
N ALA A 263 38.63 17.60 19.68
CA ALA A 263 39.51 16.52 20.07
C ALA A 263 40.85 16.85 19.42
N PRO A 264 41.96 16.91 20.18
CA PRO A 264 43.28 17.14 19.61
C PRO A 264 43.50 16.12 18.50
N LEU A 265 43.77 16.61 17.29
CA LEU A 265 44.14 15.75 16.18
C LEU A 265 45.26 14.81 16.65
N PRO A 266 45.15 13.49 16.48
CA PRO A 266 46.27 12.60 16.71
C PRO A 266 47.43 13.03 15.79
N PRO A 267 48.68 13.02 16.27
CA PRO A 267 49.81 13.51 15.50
C PRO A 267 49.92 12.73 14.19
N VAL A 268 50.01 13.46 13.08
CA VAL A 268 50.32 12.92 11.76
C VAL A 268 51.66 12.16 11.85
N PRO A 269 51.75 10.89 11.42
CA PRO A 269 53.04 10.20 11.38
C PRO A 269 53.96 10.97 10.43
N ALA A 270 55.14 11.37 10.92
CA ALA A 270 56.13 12.07 10.15
C ALA A 270 56.46 11.27 8.87
N GLN A 271 56.25 11.89 7.71
CA GLN A 271 56.84 11.42 6.46
C GLN A 271 58.35 11.41 6.63
N GLN A 272 58.95 10.22 6.62
CA GLN A 272 60.39 10.08 6.54
C GLN A 272 60.86 10.67 5.22
N ARG A 273 61.64 11.76 5.30
CA ARG A 273 62.46 12.23 4.18
C ARG A 273 63.51 11.17 3.84
N PRO A 274 63.88 10.99 2.56
CA PRO A 274 64.84 9.98 2.14
C PRO A 274 66.24 10.27 2.72
N LEU A 275 66.87 9.25 3.29
CA LEU A 275 68.29 9.27 3.64
C LEU A 275 69.12 9.12 2.35
N ALA A 276 70.11 10.00 2.25
CA ALA A 276 71.03 10.11 1.13
C ALA A 276 71.86 8.83 0.93
N GLU A 277 72.13 8.54 -0.35
CA GLU A 277 73.04 7.54 -0.83
C GLU A 277 74.48 7.81 -0.37
N THR A 278 75.15 6.79 0.17
CA THR A 278 76.61 6.65 0.02
C THR A 278 76.95 5.23 -0.37
N SER A 279 77.38 5.12 -1.63
CA SER A 279 78.22 4.12 -2.28
C SER A 279 79.01 3.16 -1.39
N GLY A 280 78.82 1.86 -1.61
CA GLY A 280 79.69 0.78 -1.17
C GLY A 280 79.64 -0.40 -2.14
N THR A 281 80.69 -0.55 -2.91
CA THR A 281 80.94 -1.57 -3.94
C THR A 281 81.25 -2.95 -3.36
N GLY A 282 80.74 -4.04 -3.96
CA GLY A 282 81.30 -5.40 -3.75
C GLY A 282 80.39 -6.60 -4.08
N THR A 283 80.34 -6.98 -5.36
CA THR A 283 80.42 -8.33 -6.01
C THR A 283 79.59 -9.55 -5.49
N PRO A 284 79.10 -10.48 -6.37
CA PRO A 284 77.86 -11.27 -6.15
C PRO A 284 78.07 -12.83 -6.05
N PRO A 285 77.08 -13.72 -6.39
CA PRO A 285 76.42 -14.72 -5.51
C PRO A 285 76.88 -16.18 -5.80
N PRO A 286 76.24 -17.28 -5.28
CA PRO A 286 75.07 -17.84 -5.99
C PRO A 286 74.07 -18.71 -5.17
N SER A 287 72.80 -18.68 -5.63
CA SER A 287 71.88 -19.79 -5.97
C SER A 287 71.51 -20.96 -5.01
N ARG A 288 70.25 -21.41 -5.22
CA ARG A 288 69.60 -22.72 -4.91
C ARG A 288 69.02 -22.82 -3.49
N THR A 289 67.80 -23.33 -3.24
CA THR A 289 66.97 -24.28 -3.98
C THR A 289 65.53 -24.24 -3.47
N SER A 290 64.62 -24.68 -4.34
CA SER A 290 63.24 -25.13 -4.12
C SER A 290 63.02 -26.07 -2.91
N ALA A 291 61.85 -25.99 -2.28
CA ALA A 291 60.79 -27.02 -2.36
C ALA A 291 59.77 -26.92 -1.21
N THR A 292 58.49 -26.78 -1.60
CA THR A 292 57.25 -27.37 -1.05
C THR A 292 57.18 -27.77 0.43
N SER A 293 56.16 -27.29 1.15
CA SER A 293 55.39 -28.11 2.10
C SER A 293 54.11 -27.42 2.62
N LYS A 294 52.97 -28.05 2.29
CA LYS A 294 51.78 -28.36 3.10
C LYS A 294 51.03 -27.26 3.89
N ALA A 295 49.71 -27.29 3.66
CA ALA A 295 48.66 -26.76 4.49
C ALA A 295 48.60 -27.40 5.89
N ALA A 296 48.30 -26.61 6.91
CA ALA A 296 47.42 -27.00 8.04
C ALA A 296 47.07 -25.80 8.95
N ALA A 297 45.78 -25.75 9.27
CA ALA A 297 45.16 -25.38 10.55
C ALA A 297 45.31 -23.96 11.13
N VAL A 298 44.12 -23.34 11.28
CA VAL A 298 43.80 -22.19 12.12
C VAL A 298 44.02 -22.51 13.61
N PRO A 299 44.73 -21.67 14.39
CA PRO A 299 44.77 -21.83 15.84
C PRO A 299 43.69 -20.97 16.52
N ARG A 300 42.92 -21.62 17.40
CA ARG A 300 42.14 -20.99 18.48
C ARG A 300 43.07 -20.18 19.38
N ARG A 301 42.74 -18.91 19.65
CA ARG A 301 43.35 -18.15 20.74
C ARG A 301 42.52 -18.31 22.01
N THR A 302 43.15 -18.95 23.00
CA THR A 302 42.82 -18.91 24.42
C THR A 302 43.09 -17.51 24.98
N ALA A 303 42.24 -17.06 25.91
CA ALA A 303 42.39 -15.79 26.61
C ALA A 303 43.46 -15.90 27.72
N ASN A 304 44.39 -14.95 27.75
CA ASN A 304 45.26 -14.70 28.90
C ASN A 304 44.60 -13.63 29.80
N ILE A 305 44.45 -13.93 31.09
CA ILE A 305 44.09 -12.99 32.15
C ILE A 305 45.38 -12.65 32.93
N PRO A 306 45.71 -11.37 33.18
CA PRO A 306 46.80 -11.01 34.07
C PRO A 306 46.35 -10.94 35.54
N ASP A 307 47.26 -11.32 36.43
CA ASP A 307 47.11 -11.36 37.88
C ASP A 307 46.83 -10.00 38.56
N GLY A 308 45.89 -10.04 39.52
CA GLY A 308 46.20 -9.70 40.90
C GLY A 308 46.32 -8.22 41.32
N LYS A 309 45.17 -7.58 41.60
CA LYS A 309 45.01 -6.73 42.80
C LYS A 309 43.64 -7.01 43.44
N PRO A 310 43.54 -7.15 44.78
CA PRO A 310 42.27 -7.44 45.45
C PRO A 310 41.37 -6.20 45.44
N ILE A 311 40.18 -6.34 44.88
CA ILE A 311 39.09 -5.35 44.95
C ILE A 311 38.37 -5.56 46.29
N PRO A 312 38.08 -4.49 47.07
CA PRO A 312 37.42 -4.62 48.37
C PRO A 312 35.99 -5.15 48.21
N LEU A 313 35.58 -5.99 49.17
CA LEU A 313 34.25 -6.60 49.26
C LEU A 313 33.17 -5.53 49.49
N MET A 314 32.63 -4.94 48.43
CA MET A 314 31.33 -4.26 48.46
C MET A 314 30.25 -5.16 47.85
N GLN A 315 29.48 -5.75 48.77
CA GLN A 315 28.09 -6.21 48.66
C GLN A 315 27.64 -6.88 47.35
N ARG A 316 27.69 -8.22 47.34
CA ARG A 316 27.20 -9.16 46.31
C ARG A 316 25.68 -9.13 45.99
N LYS A 317 24.93 -8.10 46.37
CA LYS A 317 23.45 -8.06 46.16
C LYS A 317 23.02 -7.29 44.90
N ALA A 318 23.84 -6.39 44.35
CA ALA A 318 23.42 -5.53 43.23
C ALA A 318 23.67 -6.11 41.82
N VAL A 319 24.65 -7.02 41.64
CA VAL A 319 25.03 -7.52 40.30
C VAL A 319 24.12 -8.64 39.78
N ARG A 320 23.41 -9.36 40.66
CA ARG A 320 22.44 -10.39 40.24
C ARG A 320 21.12 -9.81 39.72
N LEU A 321 20.69 -8.64 40.20
CA LEU A 321 19.43 -8.02 39.75
C LEU A 321 19.55 -7.39 38.35
N VAL A 322 20.69 -6.80 38.00
CA VAL A 322 20.88 -6.16 36.69
C VAL A 322 21.06 -7.21 35.58
N GLY A 323 21.76 -8.32 35.87
CA GLY A 323 21.91 -9.43 34.92
C GLY A 323 20.61 -10.21 34.67
N LEU A 324 19.77 -10.39 35.69
CA LEU A 324 18.45 -11.02 35.54
C LEU A 324 17.44 -10.10 34.84
N ALA A 325 17.50 -8.79 35.06
CA ALA A 325 16.66 -7.84 34.35
C ALA A 325 17.02 -7.73 32.85
N ALA A 326 18.31 -7.76 32.49
CA ALA A 326 18.74 -7.77 31.09
C ALA A 326 18.43 -9.09 30.37
N ALA A 327 18.55 -10.24 31.06
CA ALA A 327 18.16 -11.54 30.51
C ALA A 327 16.63 -11.71 30.42
N ALA A 328 15.87 -11.21 31.40
CA ALA A 328 14.41 -11.18 31.35
C ALA A 328 13.90 -10.22 30.28
N LEU A 329 14.55 -9.05 30.08
CA LEU A 329 14.21 -8.12 29.01
C LEU A 329 14.59 -8.68 27.63
N ALA A 330 15.71 -9.42 27.50
CA ALA A 330 16.06 -10.14 26.27
C ALA A 330 15.14 -11.35 26.01
N LEU A 331 14.64 -12.03 27.06
CA LEU A 331 13.60 -13.07 26.95
C LEU A 331 12.20 -12.50 26.71
N LEU A 332 11.91 -11.27 27.15
CA LEU A 332 10.65 -10.56 26.88
C LEU A 332 10.65 -9.96 25.47
N LEU A 333 11.77 -9.37 25.02
CA LEU A 333 11.94 -8.82 23.66
C LEU A 333 12.17 -9.93 22.62
N GLY A 334 13.00 -10.93 22.94
CA GLY A 334 13.23 -12.11 22.10
C GLY A 334 12.04 -13.07 22.12
N GLY A 335 11.36 -13.24 23.26
CA GLY A 335 10.12 -14.00 23.36
C GLY A 335 9.01 -13.40 22.51
N TYR A 336 8.89 -12.07 22.44
CA TYR A 336 7.90 -11.41 21.57
C TYR A 336 8.09 -11.75 20.07
N SER A 337 9.34 -11.85 19.60
CA SER A 337 9.65 -12.25 18.20
C SER A 337 9.34 -13.73 17.92
N VAL A 338 9.40 -14.60 18.93
CA VAL A 338 9.01 -16.02 18.81
C VAL A 338 7.49 -16.19 18.75
N PHE A 339 6.73 -15.27 19.36
CA PHE A 339 5.28 -15.31 19.31
C PHE A 339 4.68 -14.62 18.08
N SER A 340 5.33 -13.61 17.48
CA SER A 340 4.86 -12.98 16.24
C SER A 340 5.09 -13.87 15.01
N VAL A 341 4.14 -13.90 14.09
CA VAL A 341 4.27 -14.52 12.76
C VAL A 341 4.32 -13.40 11.74
N SER A 342 5.34 -13.40 10.87
CA SER A 342 5.59 -12.37 9.87
C SER A 342 5.84 -12.97 8.48
N PRO A 343 5.76 -12.17 7.40
CA PRO A 343 6.00 -12.62 6.02
C PRO A 343 7.32 -13.38 5.82
N GLU A 344 8.38 -12.98 6.52
CA GLU A 344 9.70 -13.63 6.43
C GLU A 344 9.76 -15.04 7.04
N ASP A 345 8.78 -15.42 7.87
CA ASP A 345 8.70 -16.77 8.44
C ASP A 345 8.14 -17.80 7.42
N SER A 346 7.49 -17.33 6.35
CA SER A 346 6.90 -18.19 5.31
C SER A 346 7.92 -18.49 4.20
N PRO A 347 8.23 -19.77 3.91
CA PRO A 347 9.08 -20.12 2.77
C PRO A 347 8.48 -19.68 1.42
N GLN A 348 7.16 -19.79 1.23
CA GLN A 348 6.53 -19.39 -0.03
C GLN A 348 6.56 -17.87 -0.20
N ILE A 349 6.20 -17.10 0.83
CA ILE A 349 6.25 -15.63 0.78
C ILE A 349 7.69 -15.16 0.56
N ARG A 350 8.70 -15.75 1.22
CA ARG A 350 10.12 -15.44 0.94
C ARG A 350 10.51 -15.71 -0.51
N GLN A 351 10.06 -16.82 -1.08
CA GLN A 351 10.32 -17.13 -2.49
C GLN A 351 9.69 -16.06 -3.40
N ILE A 352 8.47 -15.62 -3.11
CA ILE A 352 7.78 -14.55 -3.87
C ILE A 352 8.53 -13.22 -3.72
N HIS A 353 8.95 -12.85 -2.50
CA HIS A 353 9.75 -11.65 -2.24
C HIS A 353 11.09 -11.68 -3.00
N GLY A 354 11.71 -12.87 -3.10
CA GLY A 354 12.91 -13.08 -3.91
C GLY A 354 12.70 -12.82 -5.41
N LYS A 355 11.50 -13.02 -5.94
CA LYS A 355 11.12 -12.64 -7.32
C LYS A 355 10.92 -11.12 -7.47
N GLY A 356 10.72 -10.40 -6.37
CA GLY A 356 10.56 -8.94 -6.33
C GLY A 356 9.18 -8.42 -6.77
N THR A 357 8.25 -9.30 -7.17
CA THR A 357 6.86 -8.99 -7.53
C THR A 357 5.96 -10.16 -7.12
N ILE A 358 4.70 -9.87 -6.79
CA ILE A 358 3.67 -10.87 -6.52
C ILE A 358 2.67 -10.90 -7.67
N LYS A 359 2.40 -12.10 -8.20
CA LYS A 359 1.48 -12.33 -9.31
C LYS A 359 0.15 -12.86 -8.79
N VAL A 360 -0.95 -12.25 -9.19
CA VAL A 360 -2.30 -12.63 -8.73
C VAL A 360 -3.15 -13.02 -9.92
N GLY A 361 -3.72 -14.23 -9.87
CA GLY A 361 -4.69 -14.69 -10.86
C GLY A 361 -6.07 -14.14 -10.56
N VAL A 362 -6.65 -13.40 -11.50
CA VAL A 362 -7.96 -12.75 -11.37
C VAL A 362 -8.79 -12.91 -12.64
N LYS A 363 -10.11 -12.73 -12.55
CA LYS A 363 -10.93 -12.60 -13.75
C LYS A 363 -10.70 -11.25 -14.43
N ALA A 364 -10.83 -11.22 -15.75
CA ALA A 364 -10.72 -10.00 -16.55
C ALA A 364 -12.09 -9.47 -17.03
N ASP A 365 -13.16 -10.24 -16.81
CA ASP A 365 -14.44 -10.12 -17.49
C ASP A 365 -15.65 -10.17 -16.56
N GLN A 366 -15.48 -9.83 -15.28
CA GLN A 366 -16.54 -9.85 -14.26
C GLN A 366 -16.78 -8.43 -13.72
N PRO A 367 -17.70 -7.64 -14.30
CA PRO A 367 -18.00 -6.29 -13.81
C PRO A 367 -18.33 -6.27 -12.33
N GLY A 368 -17.87 -5.23 -11.63
CA GLY A 368 -17.98 -5.10 -10.18
C GLY A 368 -17.03 -6.00 -9.37
N LEU A 369 -16.74 -7.22 -9.84
CA LEU A 369 -15.89 -8.19 -9.13
C LEU A 369 -14.42 -8.10 -9.55
N ALA A 370 -14.10 -8.32 -10.81
CA ALA A 370 -12.76 -8.14 -11.38
C ALA A 370 -12.85 -7.94 -12.89
N SER A 371 -12.37 -6.81 -13.38
CA SER A 371 -12.36 -6.47 -14.80
C SER A 371 -11.05 -5.81 -15.20
N GLU A 372 -10.58 -6.14 -16.39
CA GLU A 372 -9.53 -5.41 -17.07
C GLU A 372 -10.18 -4.42 -18.04
N THR A 373 -10.22 -3.13 -17.69
CA THR A 373 -10.92 -2.12 -18.51
C THR A 373 -10.13 -1.76 -19.75
N THR A 374 -8.80 -1.75 -19.63
CA THR A 374 -7.84 -1.64 -20.71
C THR A 374 -6.62 -2.48 -20.35
N PRO A 375 -5.77 -2.89 -21.31
CA PRO A 375 -4.62 -3.73 -21.01
C PRO A 375 -3.75 -3.16 -19.88
N GLY A 376 -3.66 -3.90 -18.78
CA GLY A 376 -2.91 -3.53 -17.57
C GLY A 376 -3.67 -2.70 -16.54
N GLN A 377 -4.91 -2.27 -16.81
CA GLN A 377 -5.76 -1.51 -15.89
C GLN A 377 -6.87 -2.40 -15.31
N TRP A 378 -6.78 -2.65 -14.00
CA TRP A 378 -7.63 -3.60 -13.29
C TRP A 378 -8.49 -2.88 -12.26
N GLN A 379 -9.76 -3.24 -12.18
CA GLN A 379 -10.71 -2.74 -11.19
C GLN A 379 -11.65 -3.84 -10.70
N GLY A 380 -12.26 -3.64 -9.53
CA GLY A 380 -13.28 -4.53 -8.99
C GLY A 380 -12.96 -4.98 -7.56
N PHE A 381 -13.95 -5.56 -6.90
CA PHE A 381 -13.87 -6.01 -5.52
C PHE A 381 -12.71 -6.98 -5.26
N GLU A 382 -12.50 -7.99 -6.12
CA GLU A 382 -11.40 -8.94 -5.98
C GLU A 382 -10.03 -8.30 -6.30
N ILE A 383 -10.00 -7.23 -7.09
CA ILE A 383 -8.77 -6.45 -7.35
C ILE A 383 -8.35 -5.70 -6.10
N ASP A 384 -9.27 -5.03 -5.43
CA ASP A 384 -9.01 -4.33 -4.17
C ASP A 384 -8.62 -5.31 -3.06
N LEU A 385 -9.31 -6.44 -2.97
CA LEU A 385 -8.97 -7.51 -2.04
C LEU A 385 -7.57 -8.08 -2.30
N ALA A 386 -7.20 -8.29 -3.57
CA ALA A 386 -5.87 -8.75 -3.96
C ALA A 386 -4.78 -7.77 -3.52
N TYR A 387 -5.01 -6.47 -3.69
CA TYR A 387 -4.07 -5.44 -3.24
C TYR A 387 -3.92 -5.43 -1.71
N ASN A 388 -4.99 -5.65 -0.96
CA ASN A 388 -4.91 -5.72 0.50
C ASN A 388 -4.15 -6.96 0.99
N ILE A 389 -4.44 -8.10 0.39
CA ILE A 389 -3.71 -9.34 0.66
C ILE A 389 -2.23 -9.12 0.34
N ALA A 390 -1.90 -8.63 -0.84
CA ALA A 390 -0.52 -8.34 -1.22
C ALA A 390 0.17 -7.36 -0.24
N ALA A 391 -0.53 -6.31 0.20
CA ALA A 391 -0.01 -5.37 1.19
C ALA A 391 0.25 -6.04 2.56
N GLY A 392 -0.68 -6.90 3.03
CA GLY A 392 -0.50 -7.70 4.24
C GLY A 392 0.67 -8.69 4.16
N LEU A 393 1.07 -9.06 2.95
CA LEU A 393 2.25 -9.90 2.66
C LEU A 393 3.53 -9.08 2.42
N GLY A 394 3.46 -7.75 2.51
CA GLY A 394 4.62 -6.85 2.38
C GLY A 394 4.91 -6.38 0.95
N PHE A 395 3.97 -6.50 0.00
CA PHE A 395 4.14 -6.00 -1.37
C PHE A 395 3.40 -4.67 -1.57
N PRO A 396 4.08 -3.60 -2.04
CA PRO A 396 3.41 -2.37 -2.44
C PRO A 396 2.67 -2.56 -3.78
N ARG A 397 1.66 -1.72 -4.05
CA ARG A 397 0.75 -1.81 -5.20
C ARG A 397 1.46 -2.03 -6.56
N HIS A 398 2.54 -1.29 -6.84
CA HIS A 398 3.27 -1.39 -8.10
C HIS A 398 4.02 -2.72 -8.32
N LYS A 399 4.21 -3.50 -7.25
CA LYS A 399 4.81 -4.85 -7.28
C LYS A 399 3.78 -5.96 -7.45
N VAL A 400 2.49 -5.64 -7.41
CA VAL A 400 1.41 -6.59 -7.72
C VAL A 400 1.20 -6.62 -9.23
N LYS A 401 1.16 -7.82 -9.79
CA LYS A 401 0.94 -8.06 -11.22
C LYS A 401 -0.25 -8.98 -11.38
N PHE A 402 -1.31 -8.48 -12.01
CA PHE A 402 -2.47 -9.30 -12.31
C PHE A 402 -2.25 -10.14 -13.57
N ARG A 403 -2.90 -11.29 -13.58
CA ARG A 403 -2.99 -12.15 -14.74
C ARG A 403 -4.43 -12.62 -14.89
N ALA A 404 -4.98 -12.48 -16.09
CA ALA A 404 -6.28 -13.01 -16.44
C ALA A 404 -6.29 -14.54 -16.31
N VAL A 405 -7.35 -15.08 -15.72
CA VAL A 405 -7.52 -16.52 -15.49
C VAL A 405 -8.92 -16.99 -15.90
N GLU A 406 -8.98 -17.99 -16.78
CA GLU A 406 -10.23 -18.68 -17.11
C GLU A 406 -10.62 -19.69 -16.01
N THR A 407 -11.90 -20.07 -15.95
CA THR A 407 -12.41 -20.89 -14.85
C THR A 407 -11.69 -22.24 -14.74
N LYS A 408 -11.54 -22.93 -15.86
CA LYS A 408 -10.82 -24.20 -15.99
C LYS A 408 -9.31 -24.13 -15.73
N ASP A 409 -8.70 -22.94 -15.72
CA ASP A 409 -7.24 -22.76 -15.69
C ASP A 409 -6.69 -22.33 -14.32
N ARG A 410 -7.58 -22.03 -13.35
CA ARG A 410 -7.20 -21.49 -12.02
C ARG A 410 -6.19 -22.38 -11.30
N ASP A 411 -6.47 -23.68 -11.23
CA ASP A 411 -5.62 -24.65 -10.53
C ASP A 411 -4.29 -24.82 -11.24
N ARG A 412 -4.29 -25.03 -12.56
CA ARG A 412 -3.07 -25.20 -13.35
C ARG A 412 -2.13 -24.00 -13.23
N LEU A 413 -2.65 -22.77 -13.36
CA LEU A 413 -1.84 -21.55 -13.29
C LEU A 413 -1.24 -21.32 -11.90
N LEU A 414 -1.96 -21.70 -10.84
CA LEU A 414 -1.43 -21.63 -9.49
C LEU A 414 -0.40 -22.74 -9.22
N GLN A 415 -0.68 -23.98 -9.63
CA GLN A 415 0.20 -25.14 -9.44
C GLN A 415 1.52 -25.02 -10.19
N SER A 416 1.51 -24.36 -11.35
CA SER A 416 2.71 -24.08 -12.15
C SER A 416 3.53 -22.89 -11.62
N GLY A 417 2.99 -22.12 -10.67
CA GLY A 417 3.61 -20.88 -10.16
C GLY A 417 3.58 -19.74 -11.17
N GLU A 418 2.75 -19.82 -12.22
CA GLU A 418 2.49 -18.73 -13.14
C GLU A 418 1.82 -17.54 -12.44
N VAL A 419 1.04 -17.83 -11.39
CA VAL A 419 0.54 -16.88 -10.38
C VAL A 419 0.88 -17.40 -8.97
N ASP A 420 0.99 -16.50 -8.00
CA ASP A 420 1.35 -16.84 -6.61
C ASP A 420 0.12 -17.09 -5.72
N PHE A 421 -1.03 -16.47 -6.04
CA PHE A 421 -2.35 -16.81 -5.49
C PHE A 421 -3.48 -16.43 -6.46
N VAL A 422 -4.68 -16.97 -6.23
CA VAL A 422 -5.86 -16.76 -7.11
C VAL A 422 -7.03 -16.17 -6.33
N LEU A 423 -7.59 -15.08 -6.87
CA LEU A 423 -8.84 -14.42 -6.48
C LEU A 423 -9.68 -14.27 -7.75
N ALA A 424 -10.45 -15.29 -8.06
CA ALA A 424 -11.16 -15.37 -9.35
C ALA A 424 -12.48 -16.14 -9.18
N ILE A 425 -13.36 -15.63 -8.31
CA ILE A 425 -14.71 -16.17 -8.04
C ILE A 425 -14.67 -17.69 -7.80
N TRP A 426 -13.79 -18.12 -6.90
CA TRP A 426 -13.51 -19.55 -6.71
C TRP A 426 -14.20 -20.13 -5.50
N THR A 427 -15.30 -20.83 -5.77
CA THR A 427 -16.07 -21.62 -4.80
C THR A 427 -15.19 -22.67 -4.13
N MET A 428 -14.79 -22.37 -2.91
CA MET A 428 -13.75 -23.09 -2.17
C MET A 428 -14.21 -24.46 -1.68
N ASP A 429 -15.51 -24.68 -1.57
CA ASP A 429 -16.17 -25.94 -1.21
C ASP A 429 -16.69 -26.73 -2.44
N GLY A 430 -16.53 -26.18 -3.65
CA GLY A 430 -16.94 -26.82 -4.88
C GLY A 430 -16.06 -28.01 -5.31
N SER A 431 -16.55 -28.76 -6.28
CA SER A 431 -15.88 -29.90 -6.92
C SER A 431 -14.47 -29.57 -7.41
N GLN A 432 -14.29 -28.42 -8.08
CA GLN A 432 -13.01 -27.94 -8.61
C GLN A 432 -11.99 -27.72 -7.49
N ALA A 433 -12.39 -27.04 -6.42
CA ALA A 433 -11.54 -26.80 -5.27
C ALA A 433 -11.24 -28.11 -4.51
N THR A 434 -12.18 -29.06 -4.48
CA THR A 434 -11.94 -30.40 -3.92
C THR A 434 -10.91 -31.18 -4.74
N LYS A 435 -11.00 -31.11 -6.08
CA LYS A 435 -10.01 -31.72 -6.98
C LYS A 435 -8.63 -31.07 -6.82
N ALA A 436 -8.57 -29.74 -6.77
CA ALA A 436 -7.34 -28.97 -6.60
C ALA A 436 -6.59 -29.30 -5.29
N ARG A 437 -7.32 -29.52 -4.19
CA ARG A 437 -6.74 -29.98 -2.91
C ARG A 437 -6.10 -31.37 -3.00
N LYS A 438 -6.58 -32.23 -3.89
CA LYS A 438 -6.13 -33.61 -4.05
C LYS A 438 -5.02 -33.77 -5.10
N HIS A 439 -4.54 -32.68 -5.68
CA HIS A 439 -3.47 -32.75 -6.68
C HIS A 439 -2.21 -33.39 -6.08
N ALA A 440 -1.65 -34.37 -6.78
CA ALA A 440 -0.67 -35.30 -6.22
C ALA A 440 0.67 -34.63 -5.85
N SER A 441 1.11 -33.64 -6.63
CA SER A 441 2.43 -33.01 -6.47
C SER A 441 2.37 -31.62 -5.87
N VAL A 442 1.31 -30.88 -6.17
CA VAL A 442 1.13 -29.47 -5.77
C VAL A 442 -0.31 -29.31 -5.30
N PRO A 443 -0.68 -29.84 -4.12
CA PRO A 443 -2.02 -29.65 -3.58
C PRO A 443 -2.26 -28.17 -3.30
N LEU A 444 -3.49 -27.72 -3.52
CA LEU A 444 -3.89 -26.34 -3.22
C LEU A 444 -4.61 -26.27 -1.87
N SER A 445 -4.56 -25.10 -1.24
CA SER A 445 -5.35 -24.74 -0.06
C SER A 445 -6.20 -23.51 -0.34
N PHE A 446 -7.19 -23.26 0.51
CA PHE A 446 -8.13 -22.16 0.33
C PHE A 446 -8.36 -21.41 1.63
N VAL A 447 -8.36 -20.09 1.54
CA VAL A 447 -8.63 -19.19 2.67
C VAL A 447 -9.93 -18.44 2.41
N GLY A 448 -10.82 -18.38 3.40
CA GLY A 448 -12.11 -17.70 3.29
C GLY A 448 -13.25 -18.43 4.00
N PRO A 449 -14.51 -18.26 3.56
CA PRO A 449 -14.90 -17.50 2.36
C PRO A 449 -14.76 -15.99 2.55
N TYR A 450 -14.52 -15.23 1.48
CA TYR A 450 -14.57 -13.75 1.49
C TYR A 450 -15.86 -13.20 0.88
N PHE A 451 -16.61 -14.03 0.16
CA PHE A 451 -17.90 -13.68 -0.42
C PHE A 451 -18.79 -14.93 -0.47
N LYS A 452 -20.10 -14.75 -0.35
CA LYS A 452 -21.09 -15.83 -0.50
C LYS A 452 -22.18 -15.39 -1.46
N THR A 453 -22.59 -16.31 -2.32
CA THR A 453 -23.61 -16.06 -3.34
C THR A 453 -24.34 -17.36 -3.64
N SER A 454 -25.36 -17.32 -4.50
CA SER A 454 -26.03 -18.52 -5.00
C SER A 454 -25.99 -18.58 -6.52
N LEU A 455 -26.17 -19.78 -7.07
CA LEU A 455 -26.37 -19.95 -8.51
C LEU A 455 -27.74 -19.40 -8.89
N SER A 456 -27.81 -18.84 -10.08
CA SER A 456 -28.99 -18.24 -10.68
C SER A 456 -28.89 -18.38 -12.20
N ALA A 457 -29.99 -18.09 -12.87
CA ALA A 457 -30.07 -17.99 -14.31
C ALA A 457 -30.40 -16.55 -14.65
N LEU A 458 -29.69 -15.96 -15.60
CA LEU A 458 -30.16 -14.75 -16.27
C LEU A 458 -30.87 -15.22 -17.54
N VAL A 459 -32.12 -14.81 -17.71
CA VAL A 459 -33.04 -15.28 -18.75
C VAL A 459 -33.46 -14.11 -19.62
N TRP A 460 -33.36 -14.29 -20.94
CA TRP A 460 -33.71 -13.28 -21.94
C TRP A 460 -34.95 -13.69 -22.72
N GLY A 461 -35.86 -12.73 -22.87
CA GLY A 461 -37.11 -12.90 -23.60
C GLY A 461 -38.05 -11.73 -23.39
N THR A 462 -39.30 -11.88 -23.83
CA THR A 462 -40.38 -10.93 -23.53
C THR A 462 -40.76 -11.02 -22.05
N GLU A 463 -41.33 -9.95 -21.50
CA GLU A 463 -41.78 -9.92 -20.09
C GLU A 463 -42.69 -11.11 -19.75
N GLU A 464 -43.64 -11.43 -20.63
CA GLU A 464 -44.54 -12.58 -20.50
C GLU A 464 -43.81 -13.92 -20.56
N GLY A 465 -42.83 -14.08 -21.46
CA GLY A 465 -42.08 -15.33 -21.63
C GLY A 465 -41.04 -15.57 -20.54
N VAL A 466 -40.59 -14.52 -19.88
CA VAL A 466 -39.61 -14.60 -18.79
C VAL A 466 -40.29 -14.72 -17.43
N ALA A 467 -41.49 -14.14 -17.26
CA ALA A 467 -42.28 -14.25 -16.03
C ALA A 467 -42.73 -15.70 -15.73
N SER A 468 -42.75 -16.60 -16.72
CA SER A 468 -43.08 -18.01 -16.53
C SER A 468 -41.89 -18.89 -16.14
N VAL A 469 -40.68 -18.33 -16.03
CA VAL A 469 -39.48 -19.11 -15.67
C VAL A 469 -39.19 -18.91 -14.19
N GLU A 470 -39.52 -19.90 -13.36
CA GLU A 470 -39.40 -19.84 -11.90
C GLU A 470 -38.20 -20.63 -11.38
N GLY A 471 -37.67 -21.58 -12.15
CA GLY A 471 -36.54 -22.38 -11.71
C GLY A 471 -35.92 -23.30 -12.76
N ILE A 472 -35.18 -24.30 -12.27
CA ILE A 472 -34.39 -25.20 -13.12
C ILE A 472 -35.26 -26.08 -14.02
N ASP A 473 -36.48 -26.41 -13.59
CA ASP A 473 -37.40 -27.25 -14.36
C ASP A 473 -37.89 -26.53 -15.61
N ASP A 474 -38.21 -25.23 -15.52
CA ASP A 474 -38.59 -24.41 -16.67
C ASP A 474 -37.39 -24.14 -17.60
N ILE A 475 -36.21 -23.92 -17.01
CA ILE A 475 -34.96 -23.73 -17.77
C ILE A 475 -34.65 -24.96 -18.62
N ARG A 476 -34.94 -26.17 -18.12
CA ARG A 476 -34.73 -27.43 -18.85
C ARG A 476 -35.52 -27.53 -20.15
N GLU A 477 -36.59 -26.75 -20.31
CA GLU A 477 -37.42 -26.75 -21.52
C GLU A 477 -36.75 -26.00 -22.69
N TYR A 478 -35.70 -25.21 -22.44
CA TYR A 478 -34.96 -24.53 -23.49
C TYR A 478 -34.06 -25.51 -24.26
N ASP A 479 -33.94 -25.29 -25.57
CA ASP A 479 -33.00 -26.04 -26.40
C ASP A 479 -31.56 -25.88 -25.90
N ARG A 480 -30.78 -26.95 -26.04
CA ARG A 480 -29.35 -27.03 -25.67
C ARG A 480 -28.54 -25.78 -26.00
N ASP A 481 -28.65 -25.30 -27.24
CA ASP A 481 -27.81 -24.21 -27.75
C ASP A 481 -28.23 -22.83 -27.20
N ARG A 482 -29.37 -22.77 -26.48
CA ARG A 482 -29.88 -21.56 -25.82
C ARG A 482 -29.45 -21.47 -24.35
N ILE A 483 -28.95 -22.54 -23.75
CA ILE A 483 -28.45 -22.56 -22.36
C ILE A 483 -26.92 -22.60 -22.39
N CYS A 484 -26.26 -21.67 -21.67
CA CYS A 484 -24.80 -21.58 -21.67
C CYS A 484 -24.22 -21.31 -20.28
N THR A 485 -23.07 -21.92 -20.01
CA THR A 485 -22.24 -21.60 -18.85
C THR A 485 -20.73 -21.69 -19.15
N ALA A 486 -19.86 -21.32 -18.21
CA ALA A 486 -18.43 -21.43 -18.38
C ALA A 486 -17.93 -22.87 -18.17
N VAL A 487 -17.01 -23.32 -19.03
CA VAL A 487 -16.37 -24.63 -18.91
C VAL A 487 -15.57 -24.75 -17.60
N GLY A 488 -15.71 -25.91 -16.97
CA GLY A 488 -15.09 -26.27 -15.71
C GLY A 488 -15.68 -25.53 -14.51
N SER A 489 -16.88 -24.98 -14.59
CA SER A 489 -17.53 -24.22 -13.50
C SER A 489 -18.39 -25.09 -12.58
N THR A 490 -18.71 -24.59 -11.38
CA THR A 490 -19.69 -25.21 -10.47
C THR A 490 -21.10 -25.17 -11.09
N SER A 491 -21.38 -24.14 -11.88
CA SER A 491 -22.58 -24.00 -12.70
C SER A 491 -22.71 -25.13 -13.73
N GLU A 492 -21.61 -25.52 -14.41
CA GLU A 492 -21.59 -26.67 -15.32
C GLU A 492 -21.87 -27.99 -14.58
N ASP A 493 -21.25 -28.18 -13.42
CA ASP A 493 -21.50 -29.36 -12.59
C ASP A 493 -22.95 -29.44 -12.09
N TYR A 494 -23.53 -28.29 -11.75
CA TYR A 494 -24.95 -28.18 -11.38
C TYR A 494 -25.85 -28.59 -12.55
N LEU A 495 -25.66 -28.04 -13.74
CA LEU A 495 -26.47 -28.39 -14.92
C LEU A 495 -26.35 -29.87 -15.28
N LYS A 496 -25.16 -30.45 -15.20
CA LYS A 496 -24.96 -31.91 -15.40
C LYS A 496 -25.68 -32.74 -14.36
N LYS A 497 -25.65 -32.32 -13.09
CA LYS A 497 -26.32 -33.02 -12.00
C LYS A 497 -27.84 -32.98 -12.15
N GLU A 498 -28.37 -31.85 -12.59
CA GLU A 498 -29.81 -31.66 -12.81
C GLU A 498 -30.29 -32.21 -14.16
N ASP A 499 -29.39 -32.78 -14.99
CA ASP A 499 -29.70 -33.35 -16.32
C ASP A 499 -30.34 -32.33 -17.27
N VAL A 500 -29.68 -31.15 -17.37
CA VAL A 500 -30.05 -30.07 -18.29
C VAL A 500 -29.06 -30.04 -19.45
N ASP A 501 -29.56 -30.15 -20.68
CA ASP A 501 -28.72 -30.06 -21.88
C ASP A 501 -28.28 -28.61 -22.13
N HIS A 502 -26.98 -28.40 -22.33
CA HIS A 502 -26.40 -27.07 -22.39
C HIS A 502 -25.13 -27.00 -23.23
N THR A 503 -24.75 -25.78 -23.58
CA THR A 503 -23.44 -25.45 -24.16
C THR A 503 -22.50 -24.87 -23.11
N THR A 504 -21.20 -24.94 -23.41
CA THR A 504 -20.18 -24.28 -22.59
C THR A 504 -19.27 -23.40 -23.42
N LYS A 505 -18.80 -22.31 -22.82
CA LYS A 505 -17.81 -21.40 -23.39
C LYS A 505 -16.66 -21.16 -22.43
N ALA A 506 -15.62 -20.46 -22.88
CA ALA A 506 -14.45 -20.20 -22.04
C ALA A 506 -14.76 -19.28 -20.84
N SER A 507 -15.75 -18.39 -20.97
CA SER A 507 -16.19 -17.51 -19.89
C SER A 507 -17.69 -17.20 -19.93
N TYR A 508 -18.23 -16.71 -18.80
CA TYR A 508 -19.63 -16.30 -18.69
C TYR A 508 -19.94 -15.10 -19.60
N GLN A 509 -19.00 -14.18 -19.79
CA GLN A 509 -19.16 -13.06 -20.72
C GLN A 509 -19.29 -13.56 -22.17
N GLN A 510 -18.60 -14.64 -22.56
CA GLN A 510 -18.78 -15.20 -23.91
C GLN A 510 -20.15 -15.88 -24.10
N CYS A 511 -20.75 -16.43 -23.04
CA CYS A 511 -22.13 -16.90 -23.08
C CYS A 511 -23.08 -15.71 -23.22
N TRP A 512 -22.86 -14.66 -22.44
CA TRP A 512 -23.63 -13.42 -22.47
C TRP A 512 -23.65 -12.75 -23.85
N ASN A 513 -22.49 -12.66 -24.49
CA ASN A 513 -22.32 -12.03 -25.80
C ASN A 513 -22.83 -12.88 -26.98
N ASP A 514 -23.27 -14.12 -26.76
CA ASP A 514 -23.79 -14.97 -27.84
C ASP A 514 -25.28 -14.76 -28.04
N GLU A 515 -25.66 -14.16 -29.17
CA GLU A 515 -27.04 -13.85 -29.52
C GLU A 515 -27.98 -15.07 -29.51
N ASN A 516 -27.46 -16.29 -29.70
CA ASN A 516 -28.28 -17.51 -29.67
C ASN A 516 -28.59 -17.98 -28.24
N VAL A 517 -27.79 -17.57 -27.26
CA VAL A 517 -27.95 -17.94 -25.85
C VAL A 517 -29.06 -17.11 -25.23
N HIS A 518 -30.04 -17.77 -24.61
CA HIS A 518 -31.16 -17.14 -23.91
C HIS A 518 -31.12 -17.34 -22.41
N VAL A 519 -30.29 -18.28 -21.92
CA VAL A 519 -30.14 -18.56 -20.51
C VAL A 519 -28.66 -18.67 -20.18
N VAL A 520 -28.16 -17.79 -19.32
CA VAL A 520 -26.80 -17.85 -18.78
C VAL A 520 -26.87 -18.29 -17.32
N ILE A 521 -26.26 -19.41 -16.99
CA ILE A 521 -26.28 -19.99 -15.64
C ILE A 521 -24.95 -19.70 -14.96
N THR A 522 -24.97 -18.91 -13.88
CA THR A 522 -23.85 -18.67 -12.97
C THR A 522 -24.35 -17.95 -11.73
N ASP A 523 -23.48 -17.29 -11.00
CA ASP A 523 -23.74 -16.79 -9.66
C ASP A 523 -24.50 -15.47 -9.80
N GLU A 524 -25.51 -15.24 -8.95
CA GLU A 524 -26.37 -14.04 -9.01
C GLU A 524 -25.56 -12.73 -9.09
N ILE A 525 -24.44 -12.63 -8.36
CA ILE A 525 -23.58 -11.44 -8.39
C ILE A 525 -22.84 -11.25 -9.72
N ILE A 526 -22.47 -12.33 -10.40
CA ILE A 526 -21.86 -12.29 -11.73
C ILE A 526 -22.90 -11.83 -12.74
N LEU A 527 -24.10 -12.41 -12.67
CA LEU A 527 -25.22 -12.05 -13.54
C LEU A 527 -25.61 -10.58 -13.37
N ALA A 528 -25.63 -10.07 -12.14
CA ALA A 528 -25.86 -8.64 -11.87
C ALA A 528 -24.85 -7.74 -12.58
N GLY A 529 -23.57 -8.13 -12.59
CA GLY A 529 -22.51 -7.42 -13.32
C GLY A 529 -22.64 -7.50 -14.83
N LEU A 530 -23.01 -8.67 -15.38
CA LEU A 530 -23.25 -8.81 -16.83
C LEU A 530 -24.48 -8.01 -17.29
N ASN A 531 -25.55 -8.00 -16.48
CA ASN A 531 -26.79 -7.26 -16.75
C ASN A 531 -26.63 -5.73 -16.62
N GLN A 532 -25.44 -5.23 -16.25
CA GLN A 532 -25.06 -3.81 -16.31
C GLN A 532 -24.46 -3.37 -17.64
N MET A 533 -23.86 -4.30 -18.39
CA MET A 533 -23.27 -3.95 -19.68
C MET A 533 -24.40 -3.49 -20.61
N ASN A 534 -24.27 -2.29 -21.19
CA ASN A 534 -25.30 -1.59 -21.97
C ASN A 534 -25.75 -2.28 -23.28
N ASP A 535 -25.53 -3.59 -23.43
CA ASP A 535 -26.06 -4.40 -24.52
C ASP A 535 -27.46 -4.87 -24.16
N TYR A 536 -28.41 -3.95 -24.32
CA TYR A 536 -29.78 -4.36 -24.53
C TYR A 536 -29.86 -5.07 -25.87
N ARG A 537 -30.25 -6.35 -25.86
CA ARG A 537 -30.64 -7.03 -27.10
C ARG A 537 -31.88 -6.35 -27.62
N THR A 538 -31.73 -5.58 -28.69
CA THR A 538 -32.86 -4.98 -29.40
C THR A 538 -33.28 -5.94 -30.48
N GLY A 539 -34.52 -6.45 -30.40
CA GLY A 539 -35.24 -6.73 -31.63
C GLY A 539 -35.41 -5.41 -32.38
N GLU A 540 -35.25 -5.40 -33.71
CA GLU A 540 -35.43 -4.18 -34.50
C GLU A 540 -36.76 -3.48 -34.12
N GLY A 541 -36.66 -2.30 -33.51
CA GLY A 541 -37.81 -1.47 -33.13
C GLY A 541 -38.34 -1.62 -31.69
N GLU A 542 -37.73 -2.42 -30.81
CA GLU A 542 -38.16 -2.55 -29.42
C GLU A 542 -37.27 -1.81 -28.41
N GLU A 543 -37.88 -1.33 -27.32
CA GLU A 543 -37.15 -0.78 -26.17
C GLU A 543 -36.20 -1.82 -25.58
N ALA A 544 -35.03 -1.32 -25.22
CA ALA A 544 -33.97 -1.99 -24.53
C ALA A 544 -34.45 -2.71 -23.24
N LYS A 545 -34.56 -4.05 -23.24
CA LYS A 545 -35.01 -4.84 -22.06
C LYS A 545 -33.87 -5.54 -21.36
N LYS A 546 -33.87 -5.50 -20.01
CA LYS A 546 -32.92 -6.21 -19.15
C LYS A 546 -33.27 -7.71 -19.08
N GLY A 547 -32.27 -8.58 -18.90
CA GLY A 547 -32.53 -9.99 -18.56
C GLY A 547 -33.10 -10.11 -17.15
N HIS A 548 -33.90 -11.15 -16.90
CA HIS A 548 -34.47 -11.45 -15.59
C HIS A 548 -33.63 -12.49 -14.86
N VAL A 549 -33.38 -12.28 -13.57
CA VAL A 549 -32.60 -13.21 -12.75
C VAL A 549 -33.55 -14.17 -12.04
N VAL A 550 -33.39 -15.46 -12.31
CA VAL A 550 -34.13 -16.55 -11.70
C VAL A 550 -33.20 -17.29 -10.74
N ARG A 551 -33.53 -17.29 -9.45
CA ARG A 551 -32.68 -17.91 -8.42
C ARG A 551 -32.80 -19.44 -8.44
N LEU A 552 -31.67 -20.13 -8.42
CA LEU A 552 -31.65 -21.60 -8.38
C LEU A 552 -31.57 -22.08 -6.93
N ALA A 553 -32.67 -22.65 -6.44
CA ALA A 553 -32.84 -23.03 -5.05
C ALA A 553 -31.79 -24.06 -4.57
N GLY A 554 -31.41 -23.96 -3.29
CA GLY A 554 -30.52 -24.92 -2.64
C GLY A 554 -29.05 -24.84 -3.04
N THR A 555 -28.63 -23.76 -3.70
CA THR A 555 -27.24 -23.55 -4.13
C THR A 555 -26.54 -22.50 -3.26
N VAL A 556 -25.27 -22.72 -2.94
CA VAL A 556 -24.42 -21.79 -2.20
C VAL A 556 -23.01 -21.86 -2.78
N GLU A 557 -22.48 -20.72 -3.16
CA GLU A 557 -21.12 -20.55 -3.65
C GLU A 557 -20.33 -19.74 -2.61
N SER A 558 -19.30 -20.37 -2.03
CA SER A 558 -18.43 -19.76 -1.02
C SER A 558 -17.08 -19.38 -1.64
N TYR A 559 -16.88 -18.13 -2.06
CA TYR A 559 -15.63 -17.73 -2.71
C TYR A 559 -14.46 -17.68 -1.73
N GLY A 560 -13.34 -18.31 -2.09
CA GLY A 560 -12.10 -18.33 -1.31
C GLY A 560 -10.85 -18.05 -2.13
N VAL A 561 -9.80 -17.62 -1.44
CA VAL A 561 -8.48 -17.35 -2.02
C VAL A 561 -7.75 -18.67 -2.23
N GLY A 562 -7.40 -18.99 -3.47
CA GLY A 562 -6.62 -20.19 -3.79
C GLY A 562 -5.13 -19.96 -3.54
N LEU A 563 -4.49 -20.86 -2.78
CA LEU A 563 -3.07 -20.87 -2.46
C LEU A 563 -2.44 -22.24 -2.75
N THR A 564 -1.12 -22.29 -2.91
CA THR A 564 -0.39 -23.57 -2.87
C THR A 564 -0.30 -24.04 -1.41
N ALA A 565 -0.75 -25.26 -1.12
CA ALA A 565 -0.76 -25.78 0.24
C ALA A 565 0.66 -26.01 0.80
N GLY A 566 0.74 -26.21 2.12
CA GLY A 566 1.99 -26.57 2.81
C GLY A 566 2.71 -25.42 3.49
N ASP A 567 2.14 -24.22 3.45
CA ASP A 567 2.62 -23.03 4.17
C ASP A 567 1.51 -22.38 5.00
N PRO A 568 1.27 -22.88 6.24
CA PRO A 568 0.25 -22.34 7.14
C PRO A 568 0.46 -20.87 7.52
N ILE A 569 1.68 -20.35 7.37
CA ILE A 569 1.97 -18.93 7.64
C ILE A 569 1.40 -18.09 6.50
N PHE A 570 1.58 -18.51 5.25
CA PHE A 570 0.97 -17.83 4.11
C PHE A 570 -0.57 -17.85 4.19
N GLU A 571 -1.16 -19.00 4.55
CA GLU A 571 -2.61 -19.11 4.79
C GLU A 571 -3.08 -18.15 5.89
N TYR A 572 -2.39 -18.13 7.03
CA TYR A 572 -2.72 -17.26 8.16
C TYR A 572 -2.61 -15.77 7.83
N LEU A 573 -1.53 -15.36 7.16
CA LEU A 573 -1.33 -13.96 6.78
C LEU A 573 -2.34 -13.50 5.71
N THR A 574 -2.66 -14.37 4.75
CA THR A 574 -3.73 -14.14 3.77
C THR A 574 -5.08 -13.98 4.47
N CYS A 575 -5.40 -14.89 5.41
CA CYS A 575 -6.63 -14.87 6.20
C CYS A 575 -6.77 -13.56 6.97
N ARG A 576 -5.69 -13.12 7.63
CA ARG A 576 -5.65 -11.87 8.38
C ARG A 576 -5.80 -10.62 7.51
N ALA A 577 -5.39 -10.69 6.25
CA ALA A 577 -5.50 -9.59 5.33
C ALA A 577 -6.89 -9.48 4.68
N ILE A 578 -7.78 -10.46 4.89
CA ILE A 578 -9.19 -10.34 4.50
C ILE A 578 -9.93 -9.65 5.66
N PRO A 579 -10.41 -8.42 5.49
CA PRO A 579 -11.07 -7.71 6.58
C PRO A 579 -12.49 -8.24 6.77
N LYS A 580 -12.89 -8.32 8.03
CA LYS A 580 -14.17 -8.93 8.43
C LYS A 580 -15.36 -8.00 8.19
N ASP A 581 -15.13 -6.70 8.20
CA ASP A 581 -16.12 -5.63 8.03
C ASP A 581 -15.67 -4.65 6.92
N TRP A 582 -15.08 -5.16 5.83
CA TRP A 582 -14.59 -4.30 4.74
C TRP A 582 -15.76 -3.58 4.05
N GLU A 583 -15.77 -2.23 4.04
CA GLU A 583 -16.54 -1.41 3.10
C GLU A 583 -15.60 -0.51 2.24
N SER A 584 -15.26 -0.93 1.02
CA SER A 584 -14.64 -0.07 0.00
C SER A 584 -15.75 0.55 -0.84
N ASN A 585 -15.47 1.69 -1.47
CA ASN A 585 -16.39 2.24 -2.46
C ASN A 585 -16.69 1.23 -3.58
N VAL A 586 -15.77 0.30 -3.88
CA VAL A 586 -16.00 -0.79 -4.84
C VAL A 586 -16.95 -1.86 -4.29
N SER A 587 -16.91 -2.19 -2.99
CA SER A 587 -17.94 -3.05 -2.39
C SER A 587 -19.30 -2.37 -2.31
N THR A 588 -19.35 -1.04 -2.12
CA THR A 588 -20.59 -0.26 -2.18
C THR A 588 -21.15 -0.22 -3.61
N ASN A 589 -20.31 0.01 -4.63
CA ASN A 589 -20.73 -0.06 -6.03
C ASN A 589 -21.19 -1.46 -6.44
N LEU A 590 -20.52 -2.50 -5.93
CA LEU A 590 -20.93 -3.90 -6.10
C LEU A 590 -22.29 -4.14 -5.43
N GLU A 591 -22.54 -3.56 -4.27
CA GLU A 591 -23.81 -3.65 -3.56
C GLU A 591 -24.93 -2.86 -4.26
N GLU A 592 -24.67 -1.66 -4.76
CA GLU A 592 -25.60 -0.87 -5.55
C GLU A 592 -25.93 -1.55 -6.88
N MET A 593 -24.91 -2.09 -7.55
CA MET A 593 -25.08 -2.96 -8.71
C MET A 593 -26.01 -4.12 -8.38
N ALA A 594 -25.71 -4.84 -7.30
CA ALA A 594 -26.49 -6.00 -6.91
C ALA A 594 -27.94 -5.60 -6.60
N LYS A 595 -28.17 -4.54 -5.80
CA LYS A 595 -29.51 -4.00 -5.52
C LYS A 595 -30.27 -3.59 -6.78
N LYS A 596 -29.58 -2.99 -7.76
CA LYS A 596 -30.19 -2.48 -9.00
C LYS A 596 -30.56 -3.59 -10.00
N HIS A 597 -29.87 -4.73 -9.95
CA HIS A 597 -30.01 -5.80 -10.95
C HIS A 597 -30.53 -7.13 -10.37
N LEU A 598 -30.65 -7.23 -9.05
CA LEU A 598 -31.24 -8.37 -8.33
C LEU A 598 -32.49 -7.98 -7.51
N ASP A 599 -32.95 -6.72 -7.62
CA ASP A 599 -34.12 -6.17 -6.92
C ASP A 599 -34.20 -6.54 -5.42
N SER A 600 -35.34 -7.03 -4.92
CA SER A 600 -35.57 -7.39 -3.51
C SER A 600 -34.83 -8.64 -3.04
N GLU A 601 -34.21 -9.39 -3.95
CA GLU A 601 -33.54 -10.67 -3.66
C GLU A 601 -32.09 -10.47 -3.18
N TRP A 602 -31.54 -9.27 -3.35
CA TRP A 602 -30.20 -8.98 -2.84
C TRP A 602 -30.18 -8.97 -1.31
N THR A 603 -29.54 -10.00 -0.76
CA THR A 603 -29.14 -10.01 0.65
C THR A 603 -27.63 -9.80 0.71
N ARG A 604 -27.18 -8.74 1.40
CA ARG A 604 -25.74 -8.50 1.61
C ARG A 604 -25.11 -9.79 2.16
N PRO A 605 -24.12 -10.39 1.45
CA PRO A 605 -23.52 -11.63 1.88
C PRO A 605 -22.92 -11.49 3.27
N THR A 606 -23.56 -12.09 4.27
CA THR A 606 -23.01 -12.13 5.63
C THR A 606 -22.04 -13.29 5.70
N VAL A 607 -20.76 -12.98 5.50
CA VAL A 607 -19.71 -13.97 5.70
C VAL A 607 -19.33 -13.98 7.18
N LYS A 608 -19.75 -15.03 7.91
CA LYS A 608 -19.11 -15.35 9.19
C LYS A 608 -17.70 -15.84 8.91
N PHE A 609 -16.77 -14.91 8.78
CA PHE A 609 -15.38 -15.21 8.49
C PHE A 609 -14.78 -16.02 9.64
N PRO A 610 -14.23 -17.23 9.39
CA PRO A 610 -13.68 -18.05 10.45
C PRO A 610 -12.49 -17.37 11.14
N GLU A 611 -12.22 -17.73 12.40
CA GLU A 611 -11.01 -17.23 13.06
C GLU A 611 -9.76 -17.73 12.35
N CYS A 612 -8.89 -16.81 11.96
CA CYS A 612 -7.58 -17.13 11.41
C CYS A 612 -6.72 -17.80 12.48
N SER A 613 -6.56 -19.13 12.41
CA SER A 613 -5.78 -19.91 13.38
C SER A 613 -4.31 -19.49 13.37
N ARG A 614 -3.92 -18.62 14.32
CA ARG A 614 -2.51 -18.30 14.57
C ARG A 614 -1.73 -19.50 15.09
N LEU A 615 -2.42 -20.48 15.69
CA LEU A 615 -1.81 -21.63 16.33
C LEU A 615 -1.05 -22.51 15.33
N ASP A 616 -1.61 -22.76 14.16
CA ASP A 616 -0.98 -23.63 13.16
C ASP A 616 0.21 -22.94 12.48
N ALA A 617 0.09 -21.64 12.20
CA ALA A 617 1.20 -20.81 11.74
C ALA A 617 2.34 -20.76 12.76
N TRP A 618 2.02 -20.61 14.05
CA TRP A 618 3.01 -20.62 15.13
C TRP A 618 3.67 -21.98 15.31
N LYS A 619 2.90 -23.08 15.33
CA LYS A 619 3.45 -24.45 15.38
C LYS A 619 4.39 -24.72 14.22
N TYR A 620 4.01 -24.30 13.02
CA TYR A 620 4.83 -24.43 11.82
C TYR A 620 6.14 -23.64 11.93
N LYS A 621 6.07 -22.36 12.36
CA LYS A 621 7.24 -21.52 12.63
C LYS A 621 8.19 -22.18 13.65
N MET A 622 7.65 -22.64 14.78
CA MET A 622 8.45 -23.28 15.83
C MET A 622 9.15 -24.54 15.32
N ARG A 623 8.45 -25.38 14.56
CA ARG A 623 9.07 -26.56 13.95
C ARG A 623 10.25 -26.19 13.04
N ASN A 624 10.13 -25.15 12.22
CA ASN A 624 11.22 -24.76 11.31
C ASN A 624 12.33 -23.92 11.98
N PHE A 625 12.15 -23.52 13.25
CA PHE A 625 13.16 -22.77 14.01
C PHE A 625 14.10 -23.70 14.81
N PHE A 626 13.60 -24.87 15.24
CA PHE A 626 14.36 -25.84 16.03
C PHE A 626 14.99 -26.98 15.20
N PHE A 627 14.67 -27.08 13.91
CA PHE A 627 15.22 -28.02 12.95
C PHE A 627 15.77 -27.25 11.76
#